data_AF-A0AAE9DR86-F1
#
_entry.id   AF-A0AAE9DR86-F1
#
_cell.length_a   1.000
_cell.length_b   1.000
_cell.length_c   1.000
_cell.angle_alpha   90.00
_cell.angle_beta   90.00
_cell.angle_gamma   90.00
#
_symmetry.space_group_name_H-M   'P 1'
#
loop_
_entity.id
_entity.type
_entity.pdbx_description
1 polymer ?
#
loop_
_entity_poly.entity_id
_entity_poly.type
_entity_poly.pdbx_seq_one_letter_code
_entity_poly.pdbx_strand_id
1 'polypeptide(L)'
;MRECKKCKSNEYTNKQLVMMINECGHPLCKNCVDNIYALNSGNCHVCNRLLRKNGFREQIYDDPLIDKETFLRRKLRKIYNLKQDDFETLREFGDYQER
;
A
#
# COMPACT_ATOMS: atom_id res chain seq x y z
N MET A 1 2.50 -2.24 -18.24
CA MET A 1 2.68 -3.71 -18.35
C MET A 1 3.17 -4.21 -17.01
N ARG A 2 2.43 -5.11 -16.37
CA ARG A 2 2.72 -5.53 -14.99
C ARG A 2 3.71 -6.68 -15.00
N GLU A 3 4.96 -6.39 -14.62
CA GLU A 3 6.07 -7.34 -14.55
C GLU A 3 6.63 -7.42 -13.15
N CYS A 4 6.79 -8.63 -12.64
CA CYS A 4 7.45 -8.82 -11.35
C CYS A 4 8.96 -8.81 -11.51
N LYS A 5 9.65 -7.83 -10.90
CA LYS A 5 11.12 -7.74 -10.96
C LYS A 5 11.87 -8.92 -10.33
N LYS A 6 11.22 -9.72 -9.49
CA LYS A 6 11.84 -10.89 -8.85
C LYS A 6 11.80 -12.16 -9.70
N CYS A 7 10.63 -12.50 -10.25
CA CYS A 7 10.45 -13.73 -11.03
C CYS A 7 10.34 -13.50 -12.54
N LYS A 8 10.36 -12.24 -13.00
CA LYS A 8 10.16 -11.83 -14.40
C LYS A 8 8.87 -12.38 -15.02
N SER A 9 7.91 -12.75 -14.18
CA SER A 9 6.61 -13.23 -14.63
C SER A 9 5.72 -12.02 -14.91
N ASN A 10 5.10 -12.06 -16.09
CA ASN A 10 4.23 -11.03 -16.62
C ASN A 10 2.84 -11.61 -16.85
N GLU A 11 1.86 -10.72 -17.02
CA GLU A 11 0.46 -11.04 -17.37
C GLU A 11 0.32 -12.04 -18.55
N TYR A 12 1.27 -12.01 -19.50
CA TYR A 12 1.32 -12.93 -20.65
C TYR A 12 1.72 -14.35 -20.25
N THR A 13 2.68 -14.49 -19.35
CA THR A 13 3.13 -15.80 -18.84
C THR A 13 2.14 -16.38 -17.83
N ASN A 14 1.41 -15.50 -17.13
CA ASN A 14 0.48 -15.90 -16.09
C ASN A 14 -0.68 -14.89 -16.02
N LYS A 15 -1.82 -15.24 -16.61
CA LYS A 15 -3.04 -14.40 -16.58
C LYS A 15 -3.62 -14.21 -15.17
N GLN A 16 -3.20 -15.03 -14.21
CA GLN A 16 -3.59 -14.93 -12.79
C GLN A 16 -2.53 -14.18 -11.95
N LEU A 17 -1.61 -13.44 -12.60
CA LEU A 17 -0.60 -12.65 -11.92
C LEU A 17 -1.25 -11.50 -11.16
N VAL A 18 -1.38 -11.67 -9.85
CA VAL A 18 -1.82 -10.60 -8.93
C VAL A 18 -0.57 -9.89 -8.39
N MET A 19 -0.51 -8.58 -8.62
CA MET A 19 0.47 -7.69 -8.02
C MET A 19 0.01 -7.30 -6.61
N MET A 20 0.91 -7.37 -5.65
CA MET A 20 0.69 -6.96 -4.27
C MET A 20 1.67 -5.86 -3.87
N ILE A 21 1.24 -4.98 -2.98
CA ILE A 21 2.01 -3.83 -2.50
C ILE A 21 1.88 -3.72 -0.98
N ASN A 22 2.94 -3.24 -0.32
CA ASN A 22 2.97 -3.00 1.13
C ASN A 22 3.23 -1.51 1.43
N GLU A 23 3.42 -1.15 2.70
CA GLU A 23 3.75 0.21 3.16
C GLU A 23 4.96 0.86 2.44
N CYS A 24 5.91 0.06 1.95
CA CYS A 24 7.09 0.57 1.26
C CYS A 24 6.79 1.06 -0.16
N GLY A 25 5.64 0.68 -0.75
CA GLY A 25 5.25 1.06 -2.10
C GLY A 25 5.95 0.27 -3.22
N HIS A 26 6.60 -0.85 -2.93
CA HIS A 26 7.22 -1.69 -3.96
C HIS A 26 6.29 -2.84 -4.35
N PRO A 27 5.84 -2.90 -5.63
CA PRO A 27 4.95 -3.95 -6.11
C PRO A 27 5.71 -5.27 -6.27
N LEU A 28 5.07 -6.37 -5.89
CA LEU A 28 5.61 -7.72 -5.95
C LEU A 28 4.51 -8.73 -6.28
N CYS A 29 4.83 -9.77 -7.05
CA CYS A 29 3.85 -10.79 -7.41
C CYS A 29 3.36 -11.59 -6.19
N LYS A 30 2.08 -12.02 -6.17
CA LYS A 30 1.52 -12.85 -5.09
C LYS A 30 2.39 -14.08 -4.77
N ASN A 31 2.86 -14.78 -5.81
CA ASN A 31 3.71 -15.97 -5.65
C ASN A 31 5.06 -15.64 -4.98
N CYS A 32 5.61 -14.47 -5.29
CA CYS A 32 6.86 -13.97 -4.76
C CYS A 32 6.69 -13.49 -3.31
N VAL A 33 5.55 -12.87 -2.99
CA VAL A 33 5.21 -12.51 -1.62
C VAL A 33 5.10 -13.79 -0.77
N ASP A 34 4.40 -14.80 -1.25
CA ASP A 34 4.24 -16.05 -0.51
C ASP A 34 5.58 -16.76 -0.25
N ASN A 35 6.48 -16.76 -1.24
CA ASN A 35 7.79 -17.37 -1.13
C ASN A 35 8.77 -16.57 -0.24
N ILE A 36 8.91 -15.26 -0.44
CA ILE A 36 9.87 -14.42 0.33
C ILE A 36 9.40 -14.25 1.77
N TYR A 37 8.08 -14.12 1.99
CA TYR A 37 7.50 -13.88 3.30
C TYR A 37 6.86 -15.15 3.88
N ALA A 38 7.33 -16.34 3.49
CA ALA A 38 6.85 -17.63 3.99
C ALA A 38 6.93 -17.71 5.53
N LEU A 39 7.98 -17.13 6.12
CA LEU A 39 8.19 -17.02 7.57
C LEU A 39 7.41 -15.87 8.23
N ASN A 40 6.30 -15.43 7.65
CA ASN A 40 5.46 -14.28 8.06
C ASN A 40 6.11 -12.89 7.97
N SER A 41 7.43 -12.77 8.04
CA SER A 41 8.17 -11.51 7.96
C SER A 41 9.40 -11.67 7.07
N GLY A 42 9.79 -10.59 6.39
CA GLY A 42 10.95 -10.61 5.50
C GLY A 42 11.35 -9.20 5.07
N ASN A 43 12.47 -9.09 4.37
CA ASN A 43 12.96 -7.81 3.88
C ASN A 43 12.46 -7.55 2.45
N CYS A 44 12.06 -6.31 2.18
CA CYS A 44 11.77 -5.86 0.83
C CYS A 44 13.01 -5.98 -0.05
N HIS A 45 12.90 -6.59 -1.23
CA HIS A 45 14.03 -6.77 -2.14
C HIS A 45 14.56 -5.45 -2.77
N VAL A 46 13.82 -4.34 -2.67
CA VAL A 46 14.21 -3.04 -3.23
C VAL A 46 14.81 -2.13 -2.16
N CYS A 47 14.10 -1.95 -1.04
CA CYS A 47 14.48 -0.99 0.00
C CYS A 47 14.92 -1.62 1.32
N ASN A 48 15.04 -2.96 1.36
CA ASN A 48 15.47 -3.76 2.51
C ASN A 48 14.68 -3.58 3.82
N ARG A 49 13.55 -2.87 3.77
CA ARG A 49 12.67 -2.64 4.91
C ARG A 49 12.03 -3.94 5.35
N LEU A 50 11.96 -4.17 6.66
CA LEU A 50 11.23 -5.29 7.25
C LEU A 50 9.73 -5.10 7.01
N LEU A 51 9.10 -6.06 6.33
CA LEU A 51 7.67 -6.07 6.04
C LEU A 51 7.07 -7.38 6.54
N ARG A 52 5.80 -7.32 6.95
CA ARG A 52 5.02 -8.50 7.35
C ARG A 52 4.12 -8.94 6.21
N LYS A 53 3.96 -10.25 6.03
CA LYS A 53 3.08 -10.87 5.03
C LYS A 53 1.65 -10.32 5.09
N ASN A 54 1.12 -10.14 6.31
CA ASN A 54 -0.24 -9.65 6.52
C ASN A 54 -0.46 -8.18 6.11
N GLY A 55 0.62 -7.42 5.89
CA GLY A 55 0.52 -6.03 5.42
C GLY A 55 0.35 -5.90 3.90
N PHE A 56 0.62 -6.98 3.15
CA PHE A 56 0.52 -6.97 1.71
C PHE A 56 -0.95 -6.92 1.29
N ARG A 57 -1.27 -5.99 0.40
CA ARG A 57 -2.59 -5.85 -0.21
C ARG A 57 -2.46 -5.96 -1.72
N GLU A 58 -3.54 -6.31 -2.39
CA GLU A 58 -3.59 -6.31 -3.85
C GLU A 58 -3.46 -4.88 -4.38
N GLN A 59 -2.59 -4.70 -5.36
CA GLN A 59 -2.38 -3.44 -6.03
C GLN A 59 -3.58 -3.17 -6.94
N ILE A 60 -4.34 -2.12 -6.63
CA ILE A 60 -5.55 -1.77 -7.40
C ILE A 60 -5.18 -0.82 -8.55
N TYR A 61 -4.31 0.14 -8.28
CA TYR A 61 -3.86 1.15 -9.25
C TYR A 61 -2.58 0.72 -9.94
N ASP A 62 -2.43 1.05 -11.23
CA ASP A 62 -1.20 0.74 -11.97
C ASP A 62 0.01 1.45 -11.37
N ASP A 63 -0.19 2.69 -10.92
CA ASP A 63 0.83 3.48 -10.22
C ASP A 63 0.98 3.08 -8.74
N PRO A 64 2.14 2.57 -8.32
CA PRO A 64 2.39 2.21 -6.92
C PRO A 64 2.41 3.44 -5.99
N LEU A 65 2.74 4.62 -6.53
CA LEU A 65 2.71 5.89 -5.81
C LEU A 65 1.28 6.28 -5.42
N ILE A 66 0.34 6.19 -6.37
CA ILE A 66 -1.08 6.48 -6.15
C ILE A 66 -1.70 5.51 -5.14
N ASP A 67 -1.33 4.23 -5.20
CA ASP A 67 -1.81 3.23 -4.25
C ASP A 67 -1.27 3.51 -2.82
N LYS A 68 0.03 3.84 -2.69
CA LYS A 68 0.63 4.24 -1.41
C LYS A 68 -0.03 5.49 -0.85
N GLU A 69 -0.26 6.50 -1.68
CA GLU A 69 -0.89 7.75 -1.27
C GLU A 69 -2.35 7.53 -0.87
N THR A 70 -3.11 6.73 -1.62
CA THR A 70 -4.50 6.36 -1.27
C THR A 70 -4.55 5.60 0.05
N PHE A 71 -3.61 4.69 0.28
CA PHE A 71 -3.50 3.97 1.55
C PHE A 71 -3.19 4.93 2.71
N LEU A 72 -2.23 5.83 2.53
CA LEU A 72 -1.89 6.83 3.54
C LEU A 72 -3.09 7.76 3.79
N ARG A 73 -3.76 8.27 2.74
CA ARG A 73 -4.98 9.09 2.85
C ARG A 73 -6.09 8.36 3.59
N ARG A 74 -6.34 7.08 3.32
CA ARG A 74 -7.34 6.28 4.04
C ARG A 74 -6.98 6.13 5.52
N LYS A 75 -5.70 5.90 5.82
CA LYS A 75 -5.21 5.80 7.20
C LYS A 75 -5.32 7.14 7.93
N LEU A 76 -4.91 8.23 7.27
CA LEU A 76 -5.05 9.59 7.78
C LEU A 76 -6.52 9.91 8.03
N ARG A 77 -7.43 9.73 7.06
CA ARG A 77 -8.87 9.95 7.30
C ARG A 77 -9.43 9.19 8.50
N LYS A 78 -8.95 7.98 8.78
CA LYS A 78 -9.38 7.20 9.96
C LYS A 78 -8.86 7.79 11.28
N ILE A 79 -7.65 8.35 11.28
CA ILE A 79 -7.01 8.93 12.47
C ILE A 79 -7.51 10.37 12.70
N TYR A 80 -7.59 11.14 11.62
CA TYR A 80 -8.02 12.53 11.53
C TYR A 80 -9.53 12.65 11.31
N ASN A 81 -10.31 11.69 11.81
CA ASN A 81 -11.78 11.73 11.81
C ASN A 81 -12.30 12.65 12.94
N LEU A 82 -11.68 13.81 13.13
CA LEU A 82 -12.23 14.85 13.99
C LEU A 82 -13.46 15.41 13.27
N LYS A 83 -14.62 15.21 13.89
CA LYS A 83 -15.89 15.72 13.38
C LYS A 83 -15.99 17.20 13.73
N GLN A 84 -16.85 17.95 13.05
CA GLN A 84 -17.17 19.33 13.43
C GLN A 84 -17.64 19.45 14.90
N ASP A 85 -18.14 18.36 15.49
CA ASP A 85 -18.57 18.21 16.88
C ASP A 85 -17.40 18.16 17.90
N ASP A 86 -16.18 17.86 17.43
CA ASP A 86 -14.96 17.81 18.26
C ASP A 86 -14.26 19.19 18.36
N PHE A 87 -14.83 20.23 17.72
CA PHE A 87 -14.29 21.58 17.70
C PHE A 87 -15.30 22.58 18.28
N GLU A 88 -14.82 23.46 19.15
CA GLU A 88 -15.64 24.48 19.81
C GLU A 88 -16.15 25.55 18.81
N THR A 89 -15.42 25.74 17.69
CA THR A 89 -15.72 26.79 16.72
C THR A 89 -15.64 26.31 15.26
N LEU A 90 -16.64 26.68 14.45
CA LEU A 90 -16.70 26.45 13.00
C LEU A 90 -15.46 26.95 12.22
N ARG A 91 -14.75 27.96 12.76
CA ARG A 91 -13.54 28.54 12.15
C ARG A 91 -12.31 27.64 12.29
N GLU A 92 -12.19 26.91 13.40
CA GLU A 92 -11.10 25.95 13.62
C GLU A 92 -11.30 24.67 12.80
N PHE A 93 -12.55 24.24 12.61
CA PHE A 93 -12.87 23.15 11.69
C PHE A 93 -12.53 23.50 10.23
N GLY A 94 -12.72 24.77 9.84
CA GLY A 94 -12.32 25.29 8.52
C GLY A 94 -10.81 25.26 8.30
N ASP A 95 -10.03 25.74 9.28
CA ASP A 95 -8.56 25.76 9.23
C ASP A 95 -7.93 24.35 9.22
N TYR A 96 -8.53 23.43 9.98
CA TYR A 96 -8.13 22.02 10.00
C TYR A 96 -8.38 21.27 8.69
N GLN A 97 -9.43 21.64 7.94
CA GLN A 97 -9.79 20.99 6.67
C GLN A 97 -8.95 21.49 5.48
N GLU A 98 -8.39 22.70 5.59
CA GLU A 98 -7.56 23.32 4.55
C GLU A 98 -6.05 22.98 4.68
N ARG A 99 -5.65 22.25 5.74
CA ARG A 99 -4.25 21.88 6.04
C ARG A 99 -3.86 20.44 5.67
#